data_AF-A0A7X3QCK0-F1
#
_entry.id   AF-A0A7X3QCK0-F1
#
_cell.length_a   1.000
_cell.length_b   1.000
_cell.length_c   1.000
_cell.angle_alpha   90.00
_cell.angle_beta   90.00
_cell.angle_gamma   90.00
#
_symmetry.space_group_name_H-M   'P 1'
#
loop_
_entity.id
_entity.type
_entity.pdbx_description
1 polymer ?
#
loop_
_entity_poly.entity_id
_entity_poly.type
_entity_poly.pdbx_seq_one_letter_code
_entity_poly.pdbx_strand_id
1 'polypeptide(L)'
;MESSTGSRGQDVRYQPDERPPLPLTIGLGLQYAALAVAGVVLSPVILISTVGGSEAYMSWVVFAALVVSGATTVIQVARVGRVGSGYLLLMGSSSAFLAICVPALERGGGGLLASLIIASSLCQFLLATKLSLFRKIFTPTVAGTVLILIPISLSALILRKLTDVPADTSPLAAPVTTAVTLVVFAAVSIRGPGALRRGGAGRGV
;
A
#
# COMPACT_ATOMS: atom_id res chain seq x y z
N MET A 1 -14.57 10.95 47.80
CA MET A 1 -13.18 10.96 47.29
C MET A 1 -13.17 10.06 46.08
N GLU A 2 -12.92 10.65 44.93
CA GLU A 2 -13.43 10.24 43.60
C GLU A 2 -13.00 8.85 43.10
N SER A 3 -13.97 8.25 42.40
CA SER A 3 -13.89 7.11 41.50
C SER A 3 -12.88 7.33 40.36
N SER A 4 -11.86 6.47 40.26
CA SER A 4 -11.04 6.35 39.05
C SER A 4 -11.79 5.55 37.99
N THR A 5 -12.30 6.28 37.01
CA THR A 5 -12.94 5.81 35.79
C THR A 5 -12.01 4.87 35.01
N GLY A 6 -12.53 3.67 34.72
CA GLY A 6 -11.87 2.69 33.87
C GLY A 6 -11.64 3.23 32.47
N SER A 7 -10.38 3.39 32.09
CA SER A 7 -9.98 3.42 30.69
C SER A 7 -10.23 2.02 30.12
N ARG A 8 -11.23 1.89 29.24
CA ARG A 8 -11.36 0.73 28.34
C ARG A 8 -10.21 0.77 27.33
N GLY A 9 -9.01 0.46 27.81
CA GLY A 9 -7.83 0.23 26.99
C GLY A 9 -8.10 -0.97 26.09
N GLN A 10 -7.77 -0.83 24.81
CA GLN A 10 -7.87 -1.91 23.83
C GLN A 10 -7.10 -3.12 24.36
N ASP A 11 -7.79 -4.22 24.60
CA ASP A 11 -7.20 -5.47 25.07
C ASP A 11 -6.35 -6.06 23.94
N VAL A 12 -5.06 -5.72 23.91
CA VAL A 12 -4.10 -6.20 22.92
C VAL A 12 -3.86 -7.68 23.23
N ARG A 13 -4.50 -8.56 22.45
CA ARG A 13 -4.50 -10.02 22.68
C ARG A 13 -3.11 -10.68 22.60
N TYR A 14 -2.18 -10.07 21.87
CA TYR A 14 -0.78 -10.51 21.79
C TYR A 14 0.13 -9.30 21.66
N GLN A 15 1.20 -9.25 22.45
CA GLN A 15 2.23 -8.22 22.29
C GLN A 15 3.14 -8.53 21.09
N PRO A 16 3.80 -7.53 20.47
CA PRO A 16 4.69 -7.73 19.33
C PRO A 16 5.82 -8.74 19.56
N ASP A 17 6.29 -8.87 20.80
CA ASP A 17 7.36 -9.79 21.21
C ASP A 17 6.83 -11.14 21.73
N GLU A 18 5.51 -11.28 21.85
CA GLU A 18 4.87 -12.49 22.31
C GLU A 18 4.80 -13.52 21.18
N ARG A 19 5.04 -14.80 21.48
CA ARG A 19 5.02 -15.88 20.49
C ARG A 19 3.67 -16.61 20.54
N PRO A 20 2.68 -16.23 19.72
CA PRO A 20 1.42 -16.94 19.65
C PRO A 20 1.62 -18.41 19.22
N PRO A 21 0.64 -19.28 19.52
CA PRO A 21 0.70 -20.69 19.14
C PRO A 21 0.92 -20.84 17.63
N LEU A 22 1.81 -21.75 17.23
CA LEU A 22 2.27 -21.93 15.84
C LEU A 22 1.14 -21.97 14.78
N PRO A 23 0.00 -22.66 15.00
CA PRO A 23 -1.09 -22.69 14.02
C PRO A 23 -1.70 -21.30 13.78
N LEU A 24 -1.83 -20.49 14.83
CA LEU A 24 -2.36 -19.14 14.78
C LEU A 24 -1.38 -18.22 14.03
N THR A 25 -0.09 -18.32 14.35
CA THR A 25 0.98 -17.55 13.70
C THR A 25 1.05 -17.83 12.20
N ILE A 26 0.97 -19.10 11.80
CA ILE A 26 0.96 -19.50 10.38
C ILE A 26 -0.31 -18.98 9.70
N GLY A 27 -1.49 -19.14 10.32
CA GLY A 27 -2.76 -18.66 9.78
C GLY A 27 -2.80 -17.15 9.58
N LEU A 28 -2.39 -16.38 10.60
CA LEU A 28 -2.31 -14.92 10.52
C LEU A 28 -1.23 -14.46 9.53
N GLY A 29 -0.07 -15.13 9.51
CA GLY A 29 1.00 -14.84 8.55
C GLY A 29 0.55 -15.06 7.11
N LEU A 30 -0.16 -16.15 6.84
CA LEU A 30 -0.74 -16.43 5.54
C LEU A 30 -1.82 -15.42 5.15
N GLN A 31 -2.71 -15.06 6.08
CA GLN A 31 -3.73 -14.03 5.84
C GLN A 31 -3.07 -12.68 5.53
N TYR A 32 -2.04 -12.32 6.28
CA TYR A 32 -1.31 -11.08 6.07
C TYR A 32 -0.60 -11.07 4.70
N ALA A 33 0.06 -12.17 4.33
CA ALA A 33 0.67 -12.33 3.02
C ALA A 33 -0.37 -12.22 1.90
N ALA A 34 -1.51 -12.90 2.02
CA ALA A 34 -2.59 -12.85 1.03
C ALA A 34 -3.16 -11.43 0.84
N LEU A 35 -3.36 -10.69 1.94
CA LEU A 35 -3.82 -9.30 1.91
C LEU A 35 -2.78 -8.36 1.26
N ALA A 36 -1.51 -8.60 1.55
CA ALA A 36 -0.40 -7.79 1.06
C ALA A 36 -0.16 -7.95 -0.45
N VAL A 37 -0.24 -9.18 -0.97
CA VAL A 37 0.01 -9.49 -2.38
C VAL A 37 -0.88 -8.64 -3.29
N ALA A 38 -2.15 -8.46 -2.94
CA ALA A 38 -3.07 -7.64 -3.72
C ALA A 38 -2.56 -6.19 -3.87
N GLY A 39 -2.06 -5.59 -2.78
CA GLY A 39 -1.50 -4.23 -2.82
C GLY A 39 -0.18 -4.12 -3.59
N VAL A 40 0.69 -5.12 -3.45
CA VAL A 40 2.00 -5.14 -4.13
C VAL A 40 1.86 -5.35 -5.64
N VAL A 41 0.90 -6.17 -6.08
CA VAL A 41 0.63 -6.43 -7.51
C VAL A 41 -0.08 -5.26 -8.17
N LEU A 42 -1.00 -4.59 -7.47
CA LEU A 42 -1.82 -3.53 -8.05
C LEU A 42 -0.98 -2.35 -8.58
N SER A 43 0.02 -1.90 -7.82
CA SER A 43 0.87 -0.77 -8.19
C SER A 43 1.60 -0.93 -9.55
N PRO A 44 2.38 -2.01 -9.80
CA PRO A 44 3.02 -2.22 -11.10
C PRO A 44 2.02 -2.46 -12.22
N VAL A 45 0.90 -3.15 -11.97
CA VAL A 45 -0.15 -3.37 -12.99
C VAL A 45 -0.74 -2.04 -13.45
N ILE A 46 -1.07 -1.13 -12.53
CA ILE A 46 -1.57 0.21 -12.88
C ILE A 46 -0.51 0.99 -13.67
N LEU A 47 0.77 0.94 -13.25
CA LEU A 47 1.83 1.66 -13.95
C LEU A 47 1.99 1.19 -15.40
N ILE A 48 2.11 -0.12 -15.62
CA ILE A 48 2.34 -0.71 -16.95
C ILE A 48 1.11 -0.60 -17.84
N SER A 49 -0.09 -0.83 -17.30
CA SER A 49 -1.34 -0.62 -18.05
C SER A 49 -1.54 0.85 -18.40
N THR A 50 -0.95 1.76 -17.61
CA THR A 50 -1.06 3.18 -17.90
C THR A 50 -0.28 3.59 -19.13
N VAL A 51 0.94 3.08 -19.27
CA VAL A 51 1.82 3.38 -20.41
C VAL A 51 1.66 2.43 -21.61
N GLY A 52 0.73 1.47 -21.53
CA GLY A 52 0.47 0.53 -22.63
C GLY A 52 1.57 -0.52 -22.84
N GLY A 53 2.25 -0.96 -21.78
CA GLY A 53 3.29 -1.98 -21.90
C GLY A 53 2.76 -3.38 -22.25
N SER A 54 3.62 -4.22 -22.83
CA SER A 54 3.26 -5.60 -23.20
C SER A 54 2.87 -6.46 -21.97
N GLU A 55 1.99 -7.44 -22.19
CA GLU A 55 1.56 -8.38 -21.14
C GLU A 55 2.73 -9.18 -20.56
N ALA A 56 3.66 -9.64 -21.41
CA ALA A 56 4.86 -10.34 -20.98
C ALA A 56 5.73 -9.48 -20.05
N TYR A 57 5.89 -8.19 -20.36
CA TYR A 57 6.61 -7.26 -19.50
C TYR A 57 5.86 -7.00 -18.19
N MET A 58 4.53 -6.87 -18.23
CA MET A 58 3.71 -6.72 -17.03
C MET A 58 3.89 -7.91 -16.07
N SER A 59 3.77 -9.14 -16.56
CA SER A 59 3.97 -10.34 -15.73
C SER A 59 5.36 -10.40 -15.13
N TRP A 60 6.39 -10.04 -15.89
CA TRP A 60 7.76 -9.98 -15.40
C TRP A 60 7.94 -8.92 -14.30
N VAL A 61 7.41 -7.70 -14.49
CA VAL A 61 7.49 -6.62 -13.49
C VAL A 61 6.72 -7.00 -12.22
N VAL A 62 5.55 -7.62 -12.35
CA VAL A 62 4.75 -8.09 -11.20
C VAL A 62 5.53 -9.15 -10.41
N PHE A 63 6.13 -10.12 -11.10
CA PHE A 63 6.96 -11.13 -10.45
C PHE A 63 8.17 -10.52 -9.74
N ALA A 64 8.89 -9.62 -10.41
CA ALA A 64 10.03 -8.91 -9.83
C ALA A 64 9.62 -8.09 -8.59
N ALA A 65 8.49 -7.38 -8.65
CA ALA A 65 7.96 -6.61 -7.54
C ALA A 65 7.61 -7.49 -6.33
N LEU A 66 7.02 -8.66 -6.55
CA LEU A 66 6.71 -9.63 -5.49
C LEU A 66 7.97 -10.19 -4.83
N VAL A 67 8.98 -10.56 -5.64
CA VAL A 67 10.26 -11.07 -5.13
C VAL A 67 10.97 -10.00 -4.30
N VAL A 68 11.06 -8.77 -4.81
CA VAL A 68 11.71 -7.65 -4.11
C VAL A 68 10.96 -7.28 -2.83
N SER A 69 9.62 -7.23 -2.88
CA SER A 69 8.78 -6.99 -1.70
C SER A 69 9.01 -8.03 -0.61
N GLY A 70 8.97 -9.33 -0.98
CA GLY A 70 9.22 -10.43 -0.06
C GLY A 70 10.62 -10.36 0.55
N ALA A 71 11.65 -10.18 -0.28
CA ALA A 71 13.03 -10.05 0.18
C ALA A 71 13.21 -8.87 1.15
N THR A 72 12.63 -7.71 0.83
CA THR A 72 12.75 -6.52 1.69
C THR A 72 11.99 -6.71 3.00
N THR A 73 10.82 -7.34 3.00
CA THR A 73 10.08 -7.69 4.23
C THR A 73 10.85 -8.69 5.10
N VAL A 74 11.52 -9.69 4.51
CA VAL A 74 12.40 -10.60 5.25
C VAL A 74 13.54 -9.83 5.90
N ILE A 75 14.19 -8.91 5.17
CA ILE A 75 15.28 -8.07 5.71
C ILE A 75 14.79 -7.21 6.89
N GLN A 76 13.56 -6.66 6.81
CA GLN A 76 12.97 -5.85 7.88
C GLN A 76 12.74 -6.64 9.16
N VAL A 77 12.29 -7.90 9.03
CA VAL A 77 12.02 -8.81 10.15
C VAL A 77 13.31 -9.39 10.72
N ALA A 78 14.21 -9.88 9.87
CA ALA A 78 15.43 -10.58 10.27
C ALA A 78 16.50 -9.66 10.88
N ARG A 79 16.32 -8.34 10.76
CA ARG A 79 17.24 -7.31 11.27
C ARG A 79 18.70 -7.64 10.93
N VAL A 80 19.04 -7.57 9.65
CA VAL A 80 20.41 -7.82 9.18
C VAL A 80 21.31 -6.64 9.59
N GLY A 81 21.94 -6.76 10.77
CA GLY A 81 22.81 -5.74 11.34
C GLY A 81 22.04 -4.50 11.82
N ARG A 82 22.41 -3.31 11.32
CA ARG A 82 21.73 -2.02 11.63
C ARG A 82 20.51 -1.75 10.75
N VAL A 83 20.23 -2.62 9.77
CA VAL A 83 19.15 -2.47 8.80
C VAL A 83 18.01 -3.41 9.17
N GLY A 84 16.80 -2.87 9.23
CA GLY A 84 15.59 -3.59 9.64
C GLY A 84 15.08 -3.14 11.01
N SER A 85 13.76 -3.13 11.19
CA SER A 85 13.12 -2.72 12.43
C SER A 85 13.04 -3.82 13.49
N GLY A 86 13.18 -5.10 13.07
CA GLY A 86 12.87 -6.26 13.92
C GLY A 86 11.38 -6.57 14.02
N TYR A 87 10.53 -5.84 13.29
CA TYR A 87 9.08 -6.02 13.24
C TYR A 87 8.61 -6.40 11.84
N LEU A 88 7.46 -7.08 11.76
CA LEU A 88 6.79 -7.40 10.50
C LEU A 88 6.28 -6.12 9.84
N LEU A 89 7.12 -5.56 8.96
CA LEU A 89 6.80 -4.42 8.12
C LEU A 89 6.66 -4.89 6.68
N LEU A 90 5.43 -4.86 6.16
CA LEU A 90 5.22 -5.11 4.75
C LEU A 90 5.88 -3.99 3.93
N MET A 91 6.77 -4.39 3.03
CA MET A 91 7.42 -3.50 2.10
C MET A 91 6.66 -3.56 0.79
N GLY A 92 5.82 -2.55 0.56
CA GLY A 92 5.04 -2.40 -0.66
C GLY A 92 5.35 -1.09 -1.36
N SER A 93 5.01 -1.02 -2.64
CA SER A 93 5.08 0.22 -3.40
C SER A 93 3.88 1.11 -3.05
N SER A 94 4.14 2.33 -2.60
CA SER A 94 3.08 3.31 -2.33
C SER A 94 2.46 3.79 -3.64
N SER A 95 1.13 3.80 -3.69
CA SER A 95 0.36 4.31 -4.84
C SER A 95 0.67 5.78 -5.14
N ALA A 96 1.16 6.54 -4.16
CA ALA A 96 1.61 7.92 -4.32
C ALA A 96 2.66 8.11 -5.42
N PHE A 97 3.50 7.12 -5.67
CA PHE A 97 4.56 7.23 -6.66
C PHE A 97 4.04 7.16 -8.10
N LEU A 98 2.84 6.61 -8.33
CA LEU A 98 2.29 6.46 -9.68
C LEU A 98 2.14 7.80 -10.41
N ALA A 99 1.74 8.86 -9.70
CA ALA A 99 1.62 10.20 -10.26
C ALA A 99 2.95 10.76 -10.81
N ILE A 100 4.08 10.23 -10.36
CA ILE A 100 5.43 10.65 -10.76
C ILE A 100 6.02 9.63 -11.75
N CYS A 101 5.82 8.33 -11.52
CA CYS A 101 6.36 7.27 -12.35
C CYS A 101 5.76 7.27 -13.76
N VAL A 102 4.45 7.52 -13.91
CA VAL A 102 3.80 7.56 -15.22
C VAL A 102 4.41 8.63 -16.13
N PRO A 103 4.43 9.94 -15.76
CA PRO A 103 4.99 10.96 -16.64
C PRO A 103 6.50 10.81 -16.84
N ALA A 104 7.23 10.24 -15.87
CA ALA A 104 8.65 9.94 -16.05
C ALA A 104 8.88 8.87 -17.13
N LEU A 105 8.05 7.83 -17.13
CA LEU A 105 8.12 6.74 -18.08
C LEU A 105 7.66 7.18 -19.48
N GLU A 106 6.63 8.03 -19.58
CA GLU A 106 6.17 8.62 -20.84
C GLU A 106 7.21 9.56 -21.48
N ARG A 107 7.91 10.37 -20.67
CA ARG A 107 8.84 11.40 -21.19
C ARG A 107 10.25 10.90 -21.41
N GLY A 108 10.74 9.99 -20.57
CA GLY A 108 12.14 9.54 -20.58
C GLY A 108 12.33 8.03 -20.56
N GLY A 109 11.26 7.25 -20.70
CA GLY A 109 11.31 5.80 -20.76
C GLY A 109 11.81 5.14 -19.47
N GLY A 110 12.10 3.84 -19.55
CA GLY A 110 12.52 3.03 -18.40
C GLY A 110 13.85 3.49 -17.80
N GLY A 111 14.75 4.05 -18.61
CA GLY A 111 16.05 4.56 -18.16
C GLY A 111 15.91 5.76 -17.21
N LEU A 112 15.08 6.74 -17.57
CA LEU A 112 14.82 7.89 -16.70
C LEU A 112 14.16 7.44 -15.39
N LEU A 113 13.16 6.56 -15.47
CA LEU A 113 12.51 6.02 -14.29
C LEU A 113 13.50 5.31 -13.36
N ALA A 114 14.38 4.46 -13.90
CA ALA A 114 15.41 3.77 -13.13
C ALA A 114 16.37 4.76 -12.44
N SER A 115 16.84 5.79 -13.15
CA SER A 115 17.71 6.82 -12.56
C SER A 115 17.03 7.61 -11.45
N LEU A 116 15.75 7.95 -11.61
CA LEU A 116 14.96 8.65 -10.60
C LEU A 116 14.73 7.79 -9.36
N ILE A 117 14.48 6.49 -9.55
CA ILE A 117 14.36 5.53 -8.45
C ILE A 117 15.69 5.46 -7.69
N ILE A 118 16.82 5.25 -8.38
CA ILE A 118 18.14 5.18 -7.74
C ILE A 118 18.46 6.48 -6.98
N ALA A 119 18.25 7.63 -7.60
CA ALA A 119 18.48 8.93 -6.98
C ALA A 119 17.57 9.16 -5.77
N SER A 120 16.29 8.82 -5.87
CA SER A 120 15.31 8.94 -4.78
C SER A 120 15.62 7.99 -3.64
N SER A 121 16.01 6.74 -3.92
CA SER A 121 16.42 5.76 -2.92
C SER A 121 17.66 6.21 -2.17
N LEU A 122 18.67 6.74 -2.86
CA LEU A 122 19.87 7.27 -2.22
C LEU A 122 19.53 8.48 -1.34
N CYS A 123 18.71 9.40 -1.84
CA CYS A 123 18.20 10.54 -1.08
C CYS A 123 17.45 10.09 0.19
N GLN A 124 16.51 9.13 0.06
CA GLN A 124 15.78 8.57 1.20
C GLN A 124 16.70 7.88 2.21
N PHE A 125 17.72 7.16 1.75
CA PHE A 125 18.70 6.54 2.64
C PHE A 125 19.47 7.60 3.45
N LEU A 126 19.91 8.69 2.81
CA LEU A 126 20.53 9.82 3.50
C LEU A 126 19.57 10.46 4.51
N LEU A 127 18.33 10.73 4.10
CA LEU A 127 17.30 11.31 4.97
C LEU A 127 16.99 10.41 6.18
N ALA A 128 16.96 9.09 5.99
CA ALA A 128 16.71 8.11 7.04
C ALA A 128 17.76 8.19 8.16
N THR A 129 19.03 8.51 7.85
CA THR A 129 20.06 8.71 8.89
C THR A 129 19.83 9.93 9.77
N LYS A 130 19.03 10.91 9.32
CA LYS A 130 18.73 12.17 10.02
C LYS A 130 17.28 12.24 10.49
N LEU A 131 16.61 11.10 10.65
CA LEU A 131 15.18 11.01 10.97
C LEU A 131 14.79 11.78 12.25
N SER A 132 15.70 11.92 13.21
CA SER A 132 15.47 12.70 14.44
C SER A 132 15.19 14.19 14.19
N LEU A 133 15.77 14.77 13.13
CA LEU A 133 15.56 16.17 12.75
C LEU A 133 14.17 16.37 12.12
N PHE A 134 13.73 15.39 11.32
CA PHE A 134 12.46 15.45 10.59
C PHE A 134 11.24 15.17 11.45
N ARG A 135 11.39 14.53 12.61
CA ARG A 135 10.28 14.26 13.54
C ARG A 135 9.56 15.55 14.01
N LYS A 136 10.22 16.71 13.97
CA LYS A 136 9.58 18.01 14.26
C LYS A 136 8.72 18.56 13.12
N ILE A 137 8.99 18.15 11.88
CA ILE A 137 8.31 18.65 10.67
C ILE A 137 7.09 17.78 10.36
N PHE A 138 7.20 16.46 10.53
CA PHE A 138 6.12 15.52 10.30
C PHE A 138 5.15 15.46 11.50
N THR A 139 4.43 16.56 11.73
CA THR A 139 3.32 16.60 12.67
C THR A 139 2.12 15.81 12.11
N PRO A 140 1.18 15.34 12.96
CA PRO A 140 -0.02 14.64 12.51
C PRO A 140 -0.81 15.40 11.45
N THR A 141 -0.83 16.74 11.53
CA THR A 141 -1.49 17.61 10.55
C THR A 141 -0.80 17.57 9.18
N VAL A 142 0.54 17.60 9.14
CA VAL A 142 1.31 17.52 7.89
C VAL A 142 1.16 16.13 7.26
N ALA A 143 1.25 15.07 8.06
CA ALA A 143 1.03 13.71 7.57
C ALA A 143 -0.39 13.54 7.01
N GLY A 144 -1.41 14.05 7.72
CA GLY A 144 -2.80 14.00 7.28
C GLY A 144 -3.06 14.74 5.96
N THR A 145 -2.51 15.95 5.82
CA THR A 145 -2.64 16.71 4.56
C THR A 145 -1.97 15.99 3.38
N VAL A 146 -0.77 15.43 3.57
CA VAL A 146 -0.12 14.63 2.52
C VAL A 146 -0.94 13.38 2.16
N LEU A 147 -1.50 12.68 3.15
CA LEU A 147 -2.36 11.52 2.92
C LEU A 147 -3.62 11.85 2.11
N ILE A 148 -4.17 13.06 2.25
CA ILE A 148 -5.31 13.55 1.44
C ILE A 148 -4.85 13.94 0.03
N LEU A 149 -3.66 14.51 -0.12
CA LEU A 149 -3.13 14.94 -1.42
C LEU A 149 -2.74 13.76 -2.32
N ILE A 150 -2.32 12.62 -1.78
CA ILE A 150 -1.98 11.42 -2.55
C ILE A 150 -3.14 10.96 -3.47
N PRO A 151 -4.33 10.64 -2.96
CA PRO A 151 -5.45 10.22 -3.81
C PRO A 151 -5.95 11.34 -4.73
N ILE A 152 -5.88 12.61 -4.30
CA ILE A 152 -6.20 13.76 -5.18
C ILE A 152 -5.26 13.79 -6.38
N SER A 153 -3.96 13.59 -6.17
CA SER A 153 -2.97 13.54 -7.25
C SER A 153 -3.22 12.37 -8.21
N LEU A 154 -3.65 11.22 -7.68
CA LEU A 154 -4.02 10.06 -8.48
C LEU A 154 -5.33 10.25 -9.25
N SER A 155 -6.26 11.07 -8.75
CA SER A 155 -7.55 11.30 -9.44
C SER A 155 -7.37 11.83 -10.86
N ALA A 156 -6.38 12.71 -11.08
CA ALA A 156 -6.04 13.21 -12.41
C ALA A 156 -5.57 12.09 -13.36
N LEU A 157 -4.85 11.10 -12.84
CA LEU A 157 -4.43 9.93 -13.60
C LEU A 157 -5.61 9.05 -14.00
N ILE A 158 -6.53 8.82 -13.05
CA ILE A 158 -7.74 8.02 -13.26
C ILE A 158 -8.65 8.69 -14.31
N LEU A 159 -8.85 10.01 -14.22
CA LEU A 159 -9.66 10.76 -15.18
C LEU A 159 -9.13 10.65 -16.61
N ARG A 160 -7.80 10.68 -16.79
CA ARG A 160 -7.17 10.43 -18.10
C ARG A 160 -7.51 9.04 -18.62
N LYS A 161 -7.45 8.02 -17.76
CA LYS A 161 -7.83 6.65 -18.12
C LYS A 161 -9.30 6.46 -18.46
N LEU A 162 -10.18 7.24 -17.84
CA LEU A 162 -11.60 7.23 -18.18
C LEU A 162 -11.92 7.92 -19.51
N THR A 163 -11.04 8.81 -19.98
CA THR A 163 -11.22 9.55 -21.25
C THR A 163 -10.59 8.82 -22.43
N ASP A 164 -9.58 7.99 -22.18
CA ASP A 164 -8.85 7.19 -23.17
C ASP A 164 -9.58 5.85 -23.46
N VAL A 165 -10.79 5.93 -24.02
CA VAL A 165 -11.62 4.77 -24.38
C VAL A 165 -11.42 4.40 -25.85
N PRO A 166 -11.10 3.13 -26.19
CA PRO A 166 -10.99 2.68 -27.58
C PRO A 166 -12.27 2.92 -28.39
N ALA A 167 -12.12 3.37 -29.64
CA ALA A 167 -13.20 3.85 -30.51
C ALA A 167 -14.31 2.82 -30.84
N ASP A 168 -14.14 1.54 -30.49
CA ASP A 168 -15.09 0.45 -30.75
C ASP A 168 -16.13 0.22 -29.63
N THR A 169 -16.08 0.99 -28.53
CA THR A 169 -17.01 0.82 -27.39
C THR A 169 -17.85 2.07 -27.15
N SER A 170 -19.16 1.89 -26.91
CA SER A 170 -20.11 2.97 -26.59
C SER A 170 -19.54 3.90 -25.50
N PRO A 171 -19.44 5.23 -25.72
CA PRO A 171 -18.89 6.21 -24.77
C PRO A 171 -19.59 6.23 -23.40
N LEU A 172 -20.78 5.60 -23.31
CA LEU A 172 -21.57 5.44 -22.10
C LEU A 172 -21.19 4.22 -21.25
N ALA A 173 -20.44 3.24 -21.78
CA ALA A 173 -20.05 2.05 -21.02
C ALA A 173 -19.03 2.38 -19.92
N ALA A 174 -18.05 3.24 -20.20
CA ALA A 174 -17.01 3.64 -19.25
C ALA A 174 -17.54 4.38 -18.00
N PRO A 175 -18.44 5.38 -18.11
CA PRO A 175 -19.00 6.03 -16.93
C PRO A 175 -19.95 5.12 -16.15
N VAL A 176 -20.69 4.23 -16.82
CA VAL A 176 -21.63 3.30 -16.16
C VAL A 176 -20.89 2.23 -15.35
N THR A 177 -19.86 1.59 -15.92
CA THR A 177 -19.06 0.60 -15.16
C THR A 177 -18.33 1.23 -13.98
N THR A 178 -17.84 2.45 -14.14
CA THR A 178 -17.24 3.22 -13.04
C THR A 178 -18.25 3.53 -11.95
N ALA A 179 -19.43 4.03 -12.31
CA ALA A 179 -20.50 4.34 -11.35
C ALA A 179 -20.98 3.08 -10.62
N VAL A 180 -21.20 1.98 -11.33
CA VAL A 180 -21.59 0.68 -10.73
C VAL A 180 -20.50 0.19 -9.78
N THR A 181 -19.23 0.24 -10.19
CA THR A 181 -18.10 -0.17 -9.32
C THR A 181 -18.04 0.68 -8.06
N LEU A 182 -18.24 2.00 -8.17
CA LEU A 182 -18.21 2.93 -7.04
C LEU A 182 -19.38 2.69 -6.08
N VAL A 183 -20.59 2.46 -6.61
CA VAL A 183 -21.78 2.13 -5.83
C VAL A 183 -21.63 0.79 -5.13
N VAL A 184 -21.13 -0.25 -5.82
CA VAL A 184 -20.88 -1.56 -5.21
C VAL A 184 -19.80 -1.46 -4.13
N PHE A 185 -18.71 -0.75 -4.40
CA PHE A 185 -17.64 -0.54 -3.42
C PHE A 185 -18.13 0.24 -2.20
N ALA A 186 -18.91 1.29 -2.38
CA ALA A 186 -19.53 2.06 -1.30
C ALA A 186 -20.53 1.20 -0.53
N ALA A 187 -21.37 0.42 -1.21
CA ALA A 187 -22.33 -0.49 -0.57
C ALA A 187 -21.62 -1.56 0.26
N VAL A 188 -20.56 -2.19 -0.25
CA VAL A 188 -19.75 -3.16 0.50
C VAL A 188 -19.02 -2.49 1.67
N SER A 189 -18.50 -1.28 1.48
CA SER A 189 -17.77 -0.54 2.53
C SER A 189 -18.70 -0.07 3.66
N ILE A 190 -19.92 0.38 3.34
CA ILE A 190 -20.93 0.86 4.31
C ILE A 190 -21.64 -0.32 4.99
N ARG A 191 -21.88 -1.40 4.25
CA ARG A 191 -22.65 -2.58 4.71
C ARG A 191 -21.74 -3.73 5.17
N GLY A 192 -20.43 -3.48 5.24
CA GLY A 192 -19.44 -4.42 5.77
C GLY A 192 -19.86 -4.84 7.18
N PRO A 193 -20.22 -6.12 7.40
CA PRO A 193 -20.79 -6.55 8.67
C PRO A 193 -19.77 -6.31 9.80
N GLY A 194 -20.22 -5.65 10.88
CA GLY A 194 -19.43 -5.44 12.10
C GLY A 194 -18.97 -6.72 12.83
N ALA A 195 -19.28 -7.90 12.27
CA ALA A 195 -18.72 -9.19 12.65
C ALA A 195 -17.32 -9.42 12.06
N LEU A 196 -17.02 -8.93 10.84
CA LEU A 196 -15.67 -9.02 10.24
C LEU A 196 -14.67 -8.04 10.87
N ARG A 197 -15.16 -6.99 11.52
CA ARG A 197 -14.33 -6.03 12.30
C ARG A 197 -13.80 -6.63 13.63
N ARG A 198 -14.25 -7.83 14.01
CA ARG A 198 -13.94 -8.51 15.28
C ARG A 198 -13.31 -9.91 15.11
N GLY A 199 -12.76 -10.23 13.93
CA GLY A 199 -12.08 -11.51 13.69
C GLY A 199 -10.82 -11.77 14.53
N GLY A 200 -10.38 -10.83 15.38
CA GLY A 200 -9.30 -11.04 16.36
C GLY A 200 -9.73 -10.95 17.84
N ALA A 201 -10.94 -10.45 18.13
CA ALA A 201 -11.44 -10.33 19.50
C ALA A 201 -12.08 -11.65 19.91
N GLY A 202 -11.35 -12.42 20.72
CA GLY A 202 -11.69 -13.76 21.13
C GLY A 202 -13.12 -13.90 21.66
N ARG A 203 -13.85 -14.82 21.05
CA ARG A 203 -14.87 -15.59 21.75
C ARG A 203 -14.15 -16.75 22.46
N GLY A 204 -14.32 -16.80 23.77
CA GLY A 204 -13.84 -17.81 24.72
C GLY A 204 -13.84 -17.09 26.07
N VAL A 205 -14.91 -17.22 26.87
CA VAL A 205 -15.03 -18.25 27.93
C VAL A 205 -13.78 -18.26 28.80
#